data_AF-A0A1I4HAA1-F1
#
_entry.id   AF-A0A1I4HAA1-F1
#
_cell.length_a   1.000
_cell.length_b   1.000
_cell.length_c   1.000
_cell.angle_alpha   90.00
_cell.angle_beta   90.00
_cell.angle_gamma   90.00
#
_symmetry.space_group_name_H-M   'P 1'
#
loop_
_entity.id
_entity.type
_entity.pdbx_description
1 polymer ?
#
loop_
_entity_poly.entity_id
_entity_poly.type
_entity_poly.pdbx_seq_one_letter_code
_entity_poly.pdbx_strand_id
1 'polypeptide(L)'
;MPEKDRYKILHNLHKAEGNLAFSLALFGDKIASREQYRSGLDGIEAVHFYLVHKFGWLPAQVRGMSYGDLRFVLSEEMHGFTLPKEAIFD
;
A
#
# COMPACT_ATOMS: atom_id res chain seq x y z
N MET A 1 -8.36 -26.29 -19.07
CA MET A 1 -7.20 -26.07 -18.17
C MET A 1 -7.36 -26.99 -16.97
N PRO A 2 -6.33 -27.78 -16.60
CA PRO A 2 -6.35 -28.60 -15.40
C PRO A 2 -6.62 -27.75 -14.15
N GLU A 3 -7.38 -28.30 -13.19
CA GLU A 3 -7.79 -27.58 -11.98
C GLU A 3 -6.59 -27.08 -11.15
N LYS A 4 -5.52 -27.88 -11.10
CA LYS A 4 -4.24 -27.53 -10.46
C LYS A 4 -3.61 -26.27 -11.05
N ASP A 5 -3.65 -26.11 -12.37
CA ASP A 5 -3.06 -24.94 -13.04
C ASP A 5 -3.88 -23.68 -12.75
N ARG A 6 -5.21 -23.81 -12.69
CA ARG A 6 -6.11 -22.73 -12.27
C ARG A 6 -5.80 -22.25 -10.86
N TYR A 7 -5.66 -23.15 -9.90
CA TYR A 7 -5.33 -22.78 -8.52
C TYR A 7 -3.95 -22.16 -8.39
N LYS A 8 -2.98 -22.63 -9.17
CA LYS A 8 -1.65 -22.01 -9.21
C LYS A 8 -1.70 -20.57 -9.72
N ILE A 9 -2.48 -20.30 -10.77
CA ILE A 9 -2.66 -18.94 -11.32
C ILE A 9 -3.33 -18.04 -10.28
N LEU A 10 -4.43 -18.48 -9.66
CA LEU A 10 -5.13 -17.71 -8.62
C LEU A 10 -4.23 -17.43 -7.42
N HIS A 11 -3.47 -18.42 -6.97
CA HIS A 11 -2.52 -18.25 -5.87
C HIS A 11 -1.45 -17.20 -6.21
N ASN A 12 -0.88 -17.26 -7.42
CA ASN A 12 0.15 -16.31 -7.84
C ASN A 12 -0.41 -14.88 -7.97
N LEU A 13 -1.65 -14.73 -8.48
CA LEU A 13 -2.33 -13.45 -8.55
C LEU A 13 -2.49 -12.84 -7.16
N HIS A 14 -3.07 -13.58 -6.21
CA HIS A 14 -3.28 -13.08 -4.86
C HIS A 14 -1.97 -12.86 -4.08
N LYS A 15 -0.93 -13.67 -4.34
CA LYS A 15 0.42 -13.40 -3.80
C LYS A 15 0.96 -12.06 -4.32
N ALA A 16 0.80 -11.79 -5.62
CA ALA A 16 1.23 -10.52 -6.20
C ALA A 16 0.45 -9.33 -5.63
N GLU A 17 -0.88 -9.43 -5.54
CA GLU A 17 -1.74 -8.42 -4.90
C GLU A 17 -1.33 -8.15 -3.44
N GLY A 18 -1.06 -9.21 -2.68
CA GLY A 18 -0.58 -9.11 -1.30
C GLY A 18 0.76 -8.37 -1.20
N ASN A 19 1.71 -8.67 -2.09
CA ASN A 19 2.99 -7.97 -2.16
C ASN A 19 2.80 -6.48 -2.50
N LEU A 20 1.85 -6.15 -3.38
CA LEU A 20 1.54 -4.77 -3.72
C LEU A 20 0.95 -4.02 -2.51
N ALA A 21 0.03 -4.63 -1.78
CA ALA A 21 -0.55 -4.07 -0.56
C ALA A 21 0.52 -3.89 0.54
N PHE A 22 1.38 -4.88 0.73
CA PHE A 22 2.50 -4.82 1.68
C PHE A 22 3.47 -3.67 1.37
N SER A 23 3.86 -3.52 0.10
CA SER A 23 4.71 -2.41 -0.33
C SER A 23 4.04 -1.04 -0.13
N LEU A 24 2.70 -0.95 -0.24
CA LEU A 24 1.98 0.29 0.05
C LEU A 24 1.97 0.60 1.55
N ALA A 25 1.82 -0.39 2.42
CA ALA A 25 1.90 -0.20 3.87
C ALA A 25 3.27 0.34 4.29
N LEU A 26 4.37 -0.23 3.78
CA LEU A 26 5.73 0.25 4.06
C LEU A 26 5.98 1.66 3.50
N PHE A 27 5.33 2.01 2.39
CA PHE A 27 5.36 3.38 1.92
C PHE A 27 4.64 4.32 2.89
N GLY A 28 3.56 3.86 3.52
CA GLY A 28 2.91 4.52 4.63
C GLY A 28 3.83 4.78 5.83
N ASP A 29 4.65 3.80 6.22
CA ASP A 29 5.67 3.98 7.27
C ASP A 29 6.67 5.08 6.89
N LYS A 30 7.11 5.08 5.62
CA LYS A 30 7.98 6.14 5.09
C LYS A 30 7.30 7.51 5.15
N ILE A 31 6.02 7.60 4.80
CA ILE A 31 5.24 8.84 4.90
C ILE A 31 5.17 9.29 6.36
N ALA A 32 4.79 8.40 7.28
CA ALA A 32 4.68 8.73 8.70
C ALA A 32 5.99 9.27 9.28
N SER A 33 7.11 8.66 8.90
CA SER A 33 8.45 9.14 9.27
C SER A 33 8.77 10.51 8.65
N ARG A 34 8.49 10.70 7.36
CA ARG A 34 8.70 11.97 6.63
C ARG A 34 7.89 13.12 7.24
N GLU A 35 6.62 12.88 7.55
CA GLU A 35 5.68 13.86 8.08
C GLU A 35 5.71 13.97 9.62
N GLN A 36 6.54 13.15 10.28
CA GLN A 36 6.72 13.14 11.73
C GLN A 36 5.41 12.91 12.53
N TYR A 37 4.60 11.96 12.10
CA TYR A 37 3.35 11.61 12.79
C TYR A 37 3.62 11.10 14.21
N ARG A 38 3.02 11.77 15.21
CA ARG A 38 3.27 11.50 16.65
C ARG A 38 2.30 10.49 17.26
N SER A 39 1.22 10.17 16.56
CA SER A 39 0.13 9.33 17.06
C SER A 39 0.36 7.83 16.85
N GLY A 40 1.54 7.43 16.36
CA GLY A 40 1.80 6.03 15.99
C GLY A 40 1.01 5.57 14.76
N LEU A 41 0.68 6.50 13.85
CA LEU A 41 0.10 6.14 12.56
C LEU A 41 1.20 5.53 11.69
N ASP A 42 1.00 4.28 11.29
CA ASP A 42 1.90 3.50 10.45
C ASP A 42 1.10 2.78 9.35
N GLY A 43 1.80 2.07 8.48
CA GLY A 43 1.21 1.20 7.48
C GLY A 43 0.18 1.91 6.60
N ILE A 44 -0.94 1.23 6.38
CA ILE A 44 -2.02 1.76 5.55
C ILE A 44 -2.75 2.95 6.21
N GLU A 45 -2.77 3.04 7.54
CA GLU A 45 -3.44 4.14 8.24
C GLU A 45 -2.69 5.46 8.04
N ALA A 46 -1.35 5.42 7.99
CA ALA A 46 -0.54 6.57 7.61
C ALA A 46 -0.84 7.03 6.17
N VAL A 47 -1.03 6.10 5.23
CA VAL A 47 -1.45 6.41 3.85
C VAL A 47 -2.81 7.11 3.84
N HIS A 48 -3.81 6.53 4.52
CA HIS A 48 -5.15 7.11 4.57
C HIS A 48 -5.14 8.52 5.17
N PHE A 49 -4.47 8.70 6.30
CA PHE A 49 -4.35 9.99 6.96
C PHE A 49 -3.66 11.02 6.07
N TYR A 50 -2.56 10.63 5.42
CA TYR A 50 -1.85 11.49 4.49
C TYR A 50 -2.73 11.97 3.34
N LEU A 51 -3.50 11.08 2.71
CA LEU A 51 -4.39 11.45 1.61
C LEU A 51 -5.53 12.38 2.03
N VAL A 52 -6.10 12.15 3.23
CA VAL A 52 -7.11 13.05 3.81
C VAL A 52 -6.52 14.46 3.97
N HIS A 53 -5.31 14.58 4.51
CA HIS A 53 -4.67 15.87 4.74
C HIS A 53 -4.17 16.55 3.46
N LYS A 54 -3.64 15.77 2.52
CA LYS A 54 -3.09 16.29 1.26
C LYS A 54 -4.17 16.80 0.31
N PHE A 55 -5.27 16.05 0.17
CA PHE A 55 -6.30 16.32 -0.84
C PHE A 55 -7.62 16.84 -0.25
N GLY A 56 -7.76 16.85 1.09
CA GLY A 56 -8.98 17.29 1.75
C GLY A 56 -10.18 16.35 1.55
N TRP A 57 -9.94 15.10 1.14
CA TRP A 57 -10.99 14.12 0.92
C TRP A 57 -11.53 13.57 2.24
N LEU A 58 -12.80 13.15 2.23
CA LEU A 58 -13.43 12.57 3.41
C LEU A 58 -12.77 11.25 3.81
N PRO A 59 -12.56 10.98 5.11
CA PRO A 59 -11.97 9.72 5.57
C PRO A 59 -12.71 8.48 5.06
N ALA A 60 -14.04 8.53 4.96
CA ALA A 60 -14.83 7.42 4.43
C ALA A 60 -14.53 7.13 2.95
N GLN A 61 -14.27 8.16 2.15
CA GLN A 61 -13.90 7.99 0.74
C GLN A 61 -12.51 7.38 0.63
N VAL A 62 -11.53 7.90 1.38
CA VAL A 62 -10.15 7.40 1.35
C VAL A 62 -10.06 5.96 1.86
N ARG A 63 -10.73 5.65 2.98
CA ARG A 63 -10.78 4.28 3.54
C ARG A 63 -11.56 3.30 2.66
N GLY A 64 -12.41 3.80 1.76
CA GLY A 64 -13.14 3.01 0.79
C GLY A 64 -12.36 2.72 -0.50
N MET A 65 -11.19 3.33 -0.70
CA MET A 65 -10.37 3.09 -1.88
C MET A 65 -9.76 1.70 -1.86
N SER A 66 -9.67 1.07 -3.03
CA SER A 66 -8.90 -0.16 -3.17
C SER A 66 -7.39 0.12 -3.05
N TYR A 67 -6.58 -0.89 -2.74
CA TYR A 67 -5.12 -0.74 -2.77
C TYR A 67 -4.59 -0.31 -4.14
N GLY A 68 -5.27 -0.69 -5.22
CA GLY A 68 -4.96 -0.26 -6.58
C GLY A 68 -5.17 1.24 -6.76
N ASP A 69 -6.30 1.77 -6.29
CA ASP A 69 -6.60 3.21 -6.36
C ASP A 69 -5.63 4.02 -5.49
N LEU A 70 -5.32 3.55 -4.28
CA LEU A 70 -4.34 4.20 -3.41
C LEU A 70 -2.96 4.27 -4.08
N ARG A 71 -2.50 3.17 -4.71
CA ARG A 71 -1.26 3.14 -5.50
C ARG A 71 -1.30 4.07 -6.70
N PHE A 72 -2.43 4.14 -7.39
CA PHE A 72 -2.60 5.06 -8.52
C PHE A 72 -2.46 6.51 -8.08
N VAL A 73 -3.17 6.92 -7.03
CA VAL A 73 -3.10 8.28 -6.46
C VAL A 73 -1.69 8.64 -6.00
N LEU A 74 -0.96 7.67 -5.44
CA LEU A 74 0.40 7.86 -4.93
C LEU A 74 1.51 7.54 -5.95
N SER A 75 1.17 7.28 -7.22
CA SER A 75 2.12 6.79 -8.23
C SER A 75 3.38 7.64 -8.37
N GLU A 76 3.22 8.97 -8.44
CA GLU A 76 4.33 9.91 -8.53
C GLU A 76 5.18 9.96 -7.24
N GLU A 77 4.56 9.85 -6.07
CA GLU A 77 5.31 9.88 -4.80
C GLU A 77 6.03 8.57 -4.49
N MET A 78 5.47 7.47 -4.98
CA MET A 78 6.09 6.15 -4.91
C MET A 78 7.20 6.00 -5.96
N HIS A 79 7.41 6.97 -6.84
CA HIS A 79 8.50 6.94 -7.81
C HIS A 79 9.86 6.83 -7.09
N GLY A 80 10.64 5.81 -7.43
CA GLY A 80 11.91 5.51 -6.78
C GLY A 80 11.80 4.95 -5.36
N PHE A 81 10.60 4.62 -4.87
CA PHE A 81 10.45 3.90 -3.62
C PHE A 81 10.85 2.43 -3.79
N THR A 82 11.78 2.00 -2.93
CA THR A 82 12.19 0.59 -2.81
C THR A 82 11.86 0.11 -1.40
N LEU A 83 11.52 -1.17 -1.28
CA LEU A 83 11.31 -1.80 0.02
C LEU A 83 12.60 -1.70 0.88
N PRO A 84 12.49 -1.45 2.19
CA PRO A 84 13.60 -1.63 3.12
C PRO A 84 14.16 -3.05 3.04
N LYS A 85 15.46 -3.21 3.29
CA LYS A 85 16.13 -4.52 3.17
C LYS A 85 15.53 -5.56 4.12
N GLU A 86 15.10 -5.10 5.29
CA GLU A 86 14.50 -5.88 6.36
C GLU A 86 13.10 -6.40 5.99
N ALA A 87 12.49 -5.84 4.95
CA ALA A 87 11.16 -6.18 4.47
C ALA A 87 11.17 -7.04 3.19
N ILE A 88 12.34 -7.54 2.78
CA ILE A 88 12.48 -8.45 1.65
C ILE A 88 12.46 -9.88 2.20
N PHE A 89 11.43 -10.64 1.84
CA PHE A 89 11.27 -12.05 2.22
C PHE A 89 11.32 -12.92 0.95
N ASP A 90 12.11 -14.00 1.00
CA ASP A 90 12.28 -14.97 -0.10
C ASP A 90 11.06 -15.90 -0.28
#